data_AF-U5VQD2-F1
#
_entry.id   AF-U5VQD2-F1
#
_cell.length_a   1.000
_cell.length_b   1.000
_cell.length_c   1.000
_cell.angle_alpha   90.00
_cell.angle_beta   90.00
_cell.angle_gamma   90.00
#
_symmetry.space_group_name_H-M   'P 1'
#
loop_
_entity.id
_entity.type
_entity.pdbx_description
1 polymer ?
#
loop_
_entity_poly.entity_id
_entity_poly.type
_entity_poly.pdbx_seq_one_letter_code
_entity_poly.pdbx_strand_id
1 'polypeptide(L)'
;MKVKLNKRQLLLGAGVVVLVLGGLAVGRASQDEGPGTLDDAAVQACNDFAAGEDDARSKTQRLALADRVNKSSAESDNKTIAERGAAMGRSANDSTKVWRADADAFTKACRDAGWS
;
A
#
# COMPACT_ATOMS: atom_id res chain seq x y z
N MET A 1 -38.77 -22.33 13.62
CA MET A 1 -39.07 -21.22 12.69
C MET A 1 -38.35 -21.47 11.36
N LYS A 2 -39.07 -21.61 10.25
CA LYS A 2 -38.49 -21.76 8.91
C LYS A 2 -38.17 -20.35 8.39
N VAL A 3 -36.90 -19.94 8.48
CA VAL A 3 -36.44 -18.68 7.89
C VAL A 3 -36.42 -18.87 6.38
N LYS A 4 -37.41 -18.31 5.68
CA LYS A 4 -37.40 -18.21 4.22
C LYS A 4 -36.38 -17.13 3.83
N LEU A 5 -35.12 -17.51 3.70
CA LEU A 5 -34.09 -16.61 3.16
C LEU A 5 -34.36 -16.36 1.68
N ASN A 6 -34.84 -15.16 1.39
CA ASN A 6 -35.00 -14.68 0.02
C ASN A 6 -33.61 -14.30 -0.52
N LYS A 7 -33.26 -14.67 -1.76
CA LYS A 7 -31.93 -14.42 -2.37
C LYS A 7 -31.47 -12.94 -2.26
N ARG A 8 -32.42 -12.00 -2.20
CA ARG A 8 -32.16 -10.57 -2.00
C ARG A 8 -31.65 -10.20 -0.60
N GLN A 9 -32.09 -10.88 0.45
CA GLN A 9 -31.61 -10.61 1.81
C GLN A 9 -30.20 -11.18 2.07
N LEU A 10 -29.82 -12.24 1.36
CA LEU A 10 -28.46 -12.78 1.40
C LEU A 10 -27.45 -11.83 0.73
N LEU A 11 -27.88 -11.11 -0.31
CA LEU A 11 -27.06 -10.09 -0.98
C LEU A 11 -26.89 -8.81 -0.14
N LEU A 12 -27.96 -8.38 0.57
CA LEU A 12 -27.90 -7.17 1.39
C LEU A 12 -27.13 -7.37 2.70
N GLY A 13 -27.19 -8.56 3.32
CA GLY A 13 -26.43 -8.87 4.53
C GLY A 13 -24.93 -9.10 4.30
N ALA A 14 -24.57 -9.71 3.16
CA ALA A 14 -23.16 -9.95 2.82
C ALA A 14 -22.43 -8.69 2.33
N GLY A 15 -23.16 -7.73 1.73
CA GLY A 15 -22.57 -6.50 1.22
C GLY A 15 -22.03 -5.57 2.31
N VAL A 16 -22.72 -5.43 3.42
CA VAL A 16 -22.37 -4.43 4.47
C VAL A 16 -21.17 -4.87 5.31
N VAL A 17 -21.03 -6.16 5.61
CA VAL A 17 -19.88 -6.66 6.38
C VAL A 17 -18.59 -6.67 5.55
N VAL A 18 -18.69 -6.88 4.23
CA VAL A 18 -17.54 -6.74 3.31
C VAL A 18 -17.19 -5.27 3.07
N LEU A 19 -18.16 -4.34 3.13
CA LEU A 19 -17.90 -2.90 2.99
C LEU A 19 -17.13 -2.29 4.17
N VAL A 20 -17.19 -2.84 5.37
CA VAL A 20 -16.39 -2.32 6.50
C VAL A 20 -14.92 -2.81 6.41
N LEU A 21 -14.65 -3.93 5.74
CA LEU A 21 -13.29 -4.43 5.50
C LEU A 21 -12.71 -4.02 4.13
N GLY A 22 -13.54 -3.65 3.16
CA GLY A 22 -13.12 -3.15 1.83
C GLY A 22 -13.29 -1.64 1.62
N GLY A 23 -13.98 -0.95 2.52
CA GLY A 23 -14.38 0.46 2.38
C GLY A 23 -13.29 1.50 2.61
N LEU A 24 -12.07 1.10 2.98
CA LEU A 24 -10.91 2.00 3.01
C LEU A 24 -10.16 2.07 1.68
N ALA A 25 -10.54 1.27 0.68
CA ALA A 25 -9.86 1.22 -0.62
C ALA A 25 -10.57 2.00 -1.74
N VAL A 26 -11.79 2.49 -1.55
CA VAL A 26 -12.54 3.23 -2.59
C VAL A 26 -12.63 4.70 -2.20
N GLY A 27 -11.54 5.42 -2.43
CA GLY A 27 -11.48 6.84 -2.08
C GLY A 27 -10.26 7.59 -2.60
N ARG A 28 -9.53 7.07 -3.58
CA ARG A 28 -8.70 7.87 -4.48
C ARG A 28 -8.85 7.25 -5.85
N ALA A 29 -9.60 7.92 -6.71
CA ALA A 29 -9.53 7.64 -8.13
C ALA A 29 -8.06 7.75 -8.51
N SER A 30 -7.43 6.63 -8.82
CA SER A 30 -6.11 6.58 -9.42
C SER A 30 -6.25 7.23 -10.78
N GLN A 31 -6.04 8.54 -10.81
CA GLN A 31 -5.68 9.23 -12.02
C GLN A 31 -4.40 8.51 -12.48
N ASP A 32 -4.47 7.85 -13.62
CA ASP A 32 -3.37 7.09 -14.24
C ASP A 32 -2.31 8.11 -14.69
N GLU A 33 -1.70 8.80 -13.73
CA GLU A 33 -0.41 9.46 -13.87
C GLU A 33 0.56 8.28 -14.01
N GLY A 34 1.29 8.20 -15.13
CA GLY A 34 2.19 7.08 -15.42
C GLY A 34 3.23 6.83 -14.31
N PRO A 35 4.22 5.96 -14.52
CA PRO A 35 5.18 5.60 -13.47
C PRO A 35 5.97 6.77 -12.85
N GLY A 36 5.83 7.98 -13.41
CA GLY A 36 6.53 9.18 -12.99
C GLY A 36 8.00 9.13 -13.40
N THR A 37 8.67 10.28 -13.34
CA THR A 37 10.13 10.31 -13.46
C THR A 37 10.73 9.85 -12.13
N LEU A 38 11.82 9.08 -12.18
CA LEU A 38 12.59 8.74 -11.00
C LEU A 38 13.47 9.94 -10.62
N ASP A 39 12.97 10.81 -9.75
CA ASP A 39 13.76 11.89 -9.15
C ASP A 39 14.67 11.37 -8.02
N ASP A 40 15.61 12.19 -7.55
CA ASP A 40 16.59 11.78 -6.53
C ASP A 40 15.94 11.29 -5.23
N ALA A 41 14.81 11.90 -4.83
CA ALA A 41 14.08 11.52 -3.62
C ALA A 41 13.34 10.18 -3.82
N ALA A 42 12.78 9.93 -5.00
CA ALA A 42 12.25 8.62 -5.40
C ALA A 42 13.34 7.53 -5.39
N VAL A 43 14.53 7.80 -5.96
CA VAL A 43 15.67 6.88 -5.91
C VAL A 43 16.02 6.56 -4.46
N GLN A 44 16.12 7.59 -3.62
CA GLN A 44 16.44 7.41 -2.21
C GLN A 44 15.38 6.57 -1.49
N ALA A 45 14.09 6.81 -1.75
CA ALA A 45 13.01 6.02 -1.14
C ALA A 45 13.08 4.53 -1.55
N CYS A 46 13.35 4.25 -2.83
CA CYS A 46 13.54 2.88 -3.32
C CYS A 46 14.77 2.21 -2.70
N ASN A 47 15.88 2.95 -2.56
CA ASN A 47 17.09 2.45 -1.90
C ASN A 47 16.90 2.20 -0.40
N ASP A 48 16.26 3.14 0.31
CA ASP A 48 15.97 3.04 1.75
C ASP A 48 15.08 1.82 2.04
N PHE A 49 14.11 1.57 1.15
CA PHE A 49 13.26 0.39 1.19
C PHE A 49 14.08 -0.89 1.00
N ALA A 50 14.84 -0.98 -0.09
CA ALA A 50 15.64 -2.16 -0.44
C ALA A 50 16.68 -2.50 0.63
N ALA A 51 17.28 -1.48 1.26
CA ALA A 51 18.26 -1.66 2.33
C ALA A 51 17.63 -2.19 3.63
N GLY A 52 16.33 -2.01 3.84
CA GLY A 52 15.67 -2.34 5.12
C GLY A 52 14.58 -3.41 5.05
N GLU A 53 14.14 -3.82 3.86
CA GLU A 53 13.05 -4.78 3.68
C GLU A 53 13.35 -6.13 4.35
N ASP A 54 14.56 -6.67 4.14
CA ASP A 54 14.97 -7.98 4.67
C ASP A 54 14.98 -8.04 6.21
N ASP A 55 15.22 -6.89 6.83
CA ASP A 55 15.24 -6.69 8.28
C ASP A 55 13.86 -6.35 8.85
N ALA A 56 12.87 -5.99 8.02
CA ALA A 56 11.53 -5.57 8.41
C ALA A 56 10.60 -6.75 8.81
N ARG A 57 11.09 -7.65 9.66
CA ARG A 57 10.39 -8.89 10.05
C ARG A 57 9.34 -8.68 11.13
N SER A 58 9.58 -7.75 12.05
CA SER A 58 8.64 -7.36 13.10
C SER A 58 7.89 -6.08 12.74
N LYS A 59 6.76 -5.88 13.41
CA LYS A 59 5.95 -4.66 13.29
C LYS A 59 6.76 -3.38 13.54
N THR A 60 7.58 -3.35 14.58
CA THR A 60 8.42 -2.19 14.90
C THR A 60 9.41 -1.89 13.79
N GLN A 61 10.03 -2.92 13.19
CA GLN A 61 10.97 -2.73 12.10
C GLN A 61 10.28 -2.25 10.82
N ARG A 62 9.06 -2.72 10.53
CA ARG A 62 8.25 -2.23 9.40
C ARG A 62 7.87 -0.77 9.56
N LEU A 63 7.48 -0.36 10.76
CA LEU A 63 7.19 1.04 11.06
C LEU A 63 8.44 1.91 10.89
N ALA A 64 9.58 1.47 11.42
CA ALA A 64 10.85 2.19 11.26
C ALA A 64 11.30 2.27 9.79
N LEU A 65 11.05 1.22 8.99
CA LEU A 65 11.31 1.24 7.55
C LEU A 65 10.36 2.22 6.84
N ALA A 66 9.07 2.13 7.14
CA ALA A 66 8.05 3.00 6.59
C ALA A 66 8.32 4.49 6.88
N ASP A 67 8.76 4.84 8.08
CA ASP A 67 9.11 6.21 8.43
C ASP A 67 10.28 6.74 7.59
N ARG A 68 11.29 5.91 7.32
CA ARG A 68 12.41 6.28 6.44
C ARG A 68 11.93 6.49 5.01
N VAL A 69 11.25 5.50 4.45
CA VAL A 69 10.75 5.54 3.06
C VAL A 69 9.78 6.69 2.86
N ASN A 70 8.86 6.95 3.81
CA ASN A 70 7.94 8.09 3.73
C ASN A 70 8.67 9.42 3.78
N LYS A 71 9.75 9.53 4.57
CA LYS A 71 10.53 10.76 4.64
C LYS A 71 11.18 11.07 3.29
N SER A 72 11.79 10.08 2.65
CA SER A 72 12.39 10.26 1.31
C SER A 72 11.33 10.41 0.22
N SER A 73 10.23 9.65 0.25
CA SER A 73 9.19 9.72 -0.78
C SER A 73 8.31 10.97 -0.70
N ALA A 74 8.23 11.64 0.46
CA ALA A 74 7.45 12.87 0.60
C ALA A 74 8.08 14.07 -0.14
N GLU A 75 9.38 14.01 -0.41
CA GLU A 75 10.12 15.02 -1.17
C GLU A 75 10.13 14.74 -2.68
N SER A 76 9.57 13.59 -3.09
CA SER A 76 9.56 13.15 -4.48
C SER A 76 8.39 13.75 -5.27
N ASP A 77 8.66 14.13 -6.51
CA ASP A 77 7.64 14.51 -7.49
C ASP A 77 6.97 13.28 -8.12
N ASN A 78 7.52 12.08 -7.90
CA ASN A 78 6.92 10.81 -8.29
C ASN A 78 5.77 10.42 -7.36
N LYS A 79 4.58 10.91 -7.69
CA LYS A 79 3.34 10.63 -6.95
C LYS A 79 3.07 9.14 -6.79
N THR A 80 3.38 8.32 -7.79
CA THR A 80 3.16 6.87 -7.73
C THR A 80 4.02 6.23 -6.64
N ILE A 81 5.31 6.56 -6.57
CA ILE A 81 6.21 6.07 -5.50
C ILE A 81 5.77 6.62 -4.15
N ALA A 82 5.44 7.91 -4.05
CA ALA A 82 4.97 8.53 -2.81
C ALA A 82 3.68 7.87 -2.28
N GLU A 83 2.70 7.62 -3.14
CA GLU A 83 1.44 6.97 -2.77
C GLU A 83 1.64 5.53 -2.31
N ARG A 84 2.49 4.78 -3.01
CA ARG A 84 2.81 3.38 -2.66
C ARG A 84 3.62 3.30 -1.37
N GLY A 85 4.57 4.21 -1.15
CA GLY A 85 5.34 4.31 0.09
C GLY A 85 4.41 4.59 1.27
N ALA A 86 3.50 5.54 1.11
CA ALA A 86 2.50 5.85 2.11
C ALA A 86 1.51 4.68 2.37
N ALA A 87 1.13 3.91 1.34
CA ALA A 87 0.28 2.74 1.49
C ALA A 87 0.97 1.64 2.31
N MET A 88 2.21 1.30 1.94
CA MET A 88 3.05 0.38 2.70
C MET A 88 3.25 0.84 4.15
N GLY A 89 3.45 2.14 4.36
CA GLY A 89 3.59 2.68 5.71
C GLY A 89 2.33 2.55 6.56
N ARG A 90 1.14 2.74 5.97
CA ARG A 90 -0.13 2.51 6.66
C ARG A 90 -0.31 1.04 7.06
N SER A 91 0.09 0.11 6.20
CA SER A 91 -0.05 -1.32 6.48
C SER A 91 1.08 -1.91 7.33
N ALA A 92 2.10 -1.12 7.71
CA ALA A 92 3.17 -1.57 8.62
C ALA A 92 2.63 -2.05 9.99
N ASN A 93 1.46 -1.54 10.40
CA ASN A 93 0.76 -1.94 11.62
C ASN A 93 -0.20 -3.13 11.44
N ASP A 94 -0.49 -3.51 10.19
CA ASP A 94 -1.42 -4.58 9.82
C ASP A 94 -0.74 -5.96 9.85
N SER A 95 -1.43 -6.96 9.30
CA SER A 95 -0.86 -8.31 9.14
C SER A 95 0.35 -8.31 8.20
N THR A 96 1.31 -9.20 8.45
CA THR A 96 2.47 -9.42 7.58
C THR A 96 2.11 -9.64 6.11
N LYS A 97 0.97 -10.29 5.85
CA LYS A 97 0.51 -10.53 4.48
C LYS A 97 0.11 -9.24 3.77
N VAL A 98 -0.59 -8.34 4.47
CA VAL A 98 -1.01 -7.05 3.91
C VAL A 98 0.20 -6.17 3.66
N TRP A 99 1.08 -6.04 4.66
CA TRP A 99 2.31 -5.26 4.51
C TRP A 99 3.19 -5.74 3.35
N ARG A 100 3.36 -7.06 3.18
CA ARG A 100 4.12 -7.61 2.05
C ARG A 100 3.50 -7.29 0.69
N ALA A 101 2.17 -7.34 0.57
CA ALA A 101 1.51 -7.00 -0.68
C ALA A 101 1.73 -5.53 -1.07
N ASP A 102 1.72 -4.61 -0.09
CA ASP A 102 2.01 -3.19 -0.35
C ASP A 102 3.49 -2.95 -0.60
N ALA A 103 4.38 -3.68 0.08
CA ALA A 103 5.82 -3.70 -0.17
C ALA A 103 6.13 -4.14 -1.60
N ASP A 104 5.56 -5.25 -2.06
CA ASP A 104 5.68 -5.73 -3.45
C ASP A 104 5.18 -4.67 -4.46
N ALA A 105 4.07 -3.99 -4.14
CA ALA A 105 3.52 -2.92 -4.97
C ALA A 105 4.43 -1.69 -5.02
N PHE A 106 5.11 -1.35 -3.91
CA PHE A 106 6.11 -0.29 -3.85
C PHE A 106 7.35 -0.64 -4.69
N THR A 107 7.90 -1.85 -4.52
CA THR A 107 9.02 -2.33 -5.35
C THR A 107 8.67 -2.32 -6.83
N LYS A 108 7.44 -2.72 -7.18
CA LYS A 108 6.96 -2.65 -8.56
C LYS A 108 6.93 -1.20 -9.08
N ALA A 109 6.43 -0.25 -8.30
CA ALA A 109 6.43 1.15 -8.69
C ALA A 109 7.85 1.69 -8.92
N CYS A 110 8.80 1.35 -8.04
CA CYS A 110 10.22 1.68 -8.24
C CYS A 110 10.75 1.15 -9.57
N ARG A 111 10.52 -0.14 -9.87
CA ARG A 111 10.98 -0.77 -11.13
C ARG A 111 10.30 -0.16 -12.36
N ASP A 112 9.00 0.10 -12.29
CA ASP A 112 8.24 0.70 -13.39
C ASP A 112 8.72 2.15 -13.67
N ALA A 113 9.23 2.85 -12.65
CA ALA A 113 9.86 4.16 -12.78
C ALA A 113 11.33 4.10 -13.25
N GLY A 114 11.91 2.91 -13.41
CA GLY A 114 13.26 2.69 -13.95
C GLY A 114 14.35 2.46 -12.89
N TRP A 115 13.99 2.24 -11.63
CA TRP A 115 14.95 1.86 -10.58
C TRP A 115 15.42 0.42 -10.76
N SER A 116 16.74 0.19 -10.65
CA SER A 116 17.41 -1.10 -10.86
C SER A 116 18.53 -1.35 -9.87
#